data_AF-A0A967AHA0-F1
#
_entry.id   AF-A0A967AHA0-F1
#
_cell.length_a   1.000
_cell.length_b   1.000
_cell.length_c   1.000
_cell.angle_alpha   90.00
_cell.angle_beta   90.00
_cell.angle_gamma   90.00
#
_symmetry.space_group_name_H-M   'P 1'
#
loop_
_entity.id
_entity.type
_entity.pdbx_description
1 polymer ?
#
loop_
_entity_poly.entity_id
_entity_poly.type
_entity_poly.pdbx_seq_one_letter_code
_entity_poly.pdbx_strand_id
1 'polypeptide(L)'
;MPFTKISLIDKKIIMEDKNFNLSHQLIWVLAILSLVLFLVKLIFNVQNIEFPQIVSSFNSGVFFVVWLVLVVEILTTKIYNQKFWLISMFILPPITVIFYMIQRQRLKHLAQSFNKKYF
;
A
#
# COMPACT_ATOMS: atom_id res chain seq x y z
N MET A 1 16.72 -29.08 32.10
CA MET A 1 15.77 -29.01 30.97
C MET A 1 15.57 -27.53 30.58
N PRO A 2 16.19 -27.02 29.49
CA PRO A 2 16.21 -25.59 29.16
C PRO A 2 15.52 -25.24 27.82
N PHE A 3 14.42 -25.91 27.46
CA PHE A 3 13.81 -25.79 26.11
C PHE A 3 12.70 -24.73 25.97
N THR A 4 12.29 -24.03 27.04
CA THR A 4 11.14 -23.10 26.99
C THR A 4 11.48 -21.65 26.65
N LYS A 5 12.74 -21.20 26.80
CA LYS A 5 13.14 -19.81 26.51
C LYS A 5 13.37 -19.53 25.02
N ILE A 6 13.65 -20.56 24.21
CA ILE A 6 14.05 -20.40 22.81
C ILE A 6 12.84 -19.99 21.93
N SER A 7 11.64 -20.52 22.19
CA SER A 7 10.44 -20.21 21.37
C SER A 7 9.95 -18.76 21.48
N LEU A 8 10.19 -18.08 22.60
CA LEU A 8 9.80 -16.68 22.80
C LEU A 8 10.78 -15.71 22.13
N ILE A 9 12.07 -16.09 22.04
CA ILE A 9 13.11 -15.29 21.38
C ILE A 9 12.94 -15.39 19.87
N ASP A 10 12.70 -16.58 19.32
CA ASP A 10 12.43 -16.77 17.89
C ASP A 10 11.16 -16.02 17.44
N LYS A 11 10.09 -16.06 18.25
CA LYS A 11 8.85 -15.34 17.95
C LYS A 11 9.03 -13.81 17.99
N LYS A 12 9.95 -13.31 18.82
CA LYS A 12 10.28 -11.88 18.90
C LYS A 12 11.15 -11.44 17.73
N ILE A 13 12.15 -12.24 17.35
CA ILE A 13 13.05 -11.95 16.22
C ILE A 13 12.27 -11.93 14.88
N ILE A 14 11.24 -12.78 14.72
CA ILE A 14 10.38 -12.75 13.53
C ILE A 14 9.51 -11.47 13.45
N MET A 15 9.23 -10.82 14.59
CA MET A 15 8.39 -9.61 14.63
C MET A 15 9.16 -8.29 14.55
N GLU A 16 10.50 -8.30 14.66
CA GLU A 16 11.27 -7.07 14.93
C GLU A 16 11.99 -6.44 13.72
N ASP A 17 12.12 -7.11 12.56
CA ASP A 17 12.89 -6.50 11.45
C ASP A 17 12.39 -6.80 10.03
N LYS A 18 11.13 -6.45 9.78
CA LYS A 18 10.71 -6.11 8.40
C LYS A 18 10.28 -4.66 8.36
N ASN A 19 11.23 -3.77 8.61
CA ASN A 19 11.16 -2.41 8.10
C ASN A 19 11.30 -2.48 6.57
N PHE A 20 10.23 -2.90 5.89
CA PHE A 20 10.03 -2.59 4.48
C PHE A 20 9.88 -1.07 4.36
N ASN A 21 11.00 -0.38 4.48
CA ASN A 21 11.11 1.06 4.32
C ASN A 21 11.20 1.32 2.83
N LEU A 22 10.09 1.09 2.13
CA LEU A 22 9.91 1.64 0.79
C LEU A 22 10.11 3.15 0.92
N SER A 23 11.10 3.66 0.19
CA SER A 23 11.40 5.07 0.25
C SER A 23 10.14 5.85 -0.12
N HIS A 24 9.87 6.94 0.60
CA HIS A 24 8.67 7.76 0.38
C HIS A 24 8.50 8.15 -1.10
N GLN A 25 9.62 8.30 -1.80
CA GLN A 25 9.71 8.59 -3.23
C GLN A 25 9.21 7.44 -4.10
N LEU A 26 9.56 6.19 -3.81
CA LEU A 26 9.09 5.03 -4.60
C LEU A 26 7.57 4.89 -4.55
N ILE A 27 6.98 5.21 -3.41
CA ILE A 27 5.54 5.11 -3.21
C ILE A 27 4.81 6.18 -4.03
N TRP A 28 5.38 7.39 -4.09
CA TRP A 28 4.90 8.46 -4.97
C TRP A 28 5.01 8.08 -6.43
N VAL A 29 6.13 7.50 -6.84
CA VAL A 29 6.33 7.03 -8.22
C VAL A 29 5.32 5.95 -8.57
N LEU A 30 5.11 4.96 -7.69
CA LEU A 30 4.12 3.89 -7.87
C LEU A 30 2.69 4.44 -7.94
N ALA A 31 2.35 5.40 -7.07
CA ALA A 31 1.05 6.07 -7.08
C ALA A 31 0.79 6.77 -8.41
N ILE A 32 1.72 7.63 -8.84
CA ILE A 32 1.62 8.38 -10.11
C ILE A 32 1.56 7.41 -11.28
N LEU A 33 2.43 6.41 -11.31
CA LEU A 33 2.47 5.40 -12.37
C LEU A 33 1.13 4.65 -12.47
N SER A 34 0.57 4.21 -11.34
CA SER A 34 -0.72 3.51 -11.31
C SER A 34 -1.88 4.38 -11.80
N LEU A 35 -1.87 5.68 -11.48
CA LEU A 35 -2.88 6.62 -11.97
C LEU A 35 -2.73 6.85 -13.48
N VAL A 36 -1.51 7.03 -13.98
CA VAL A 36 -1.25 7.21 -15.41
C VAL A 36 -1.71 5.97 -16.19
N LEU A 37 -1.34 4.77 -15.74
CA LEU A 37 -1.78 3.51 -16.37
C LEU A 37 -3.31 3.38 -16.36
N PHE A 38 -3.96 3.78 -15.28
CA PHE A 38 -5.42 3.80 -15.21
C PHE A 38 -6.05 4.78 -16.23
N LEU A 39 -5.52 6.01 -16.33
CA LEU A 39 -6.02 7.01 -17.28
C LEU A 39 -5.80 6.57 -18.73
N VAL A 40 -4.62 6.03 -19.06
CA VAL A 40 -4.33 5.51 -20.40
C VAL A 40 -5.33 4.41 -20.75
N LYS A 41 -5.55 3.44 -19.85
CA LYS A 41 -6.54 2.37 -20.08
C LYS A 41 -7.94 2.93 -20.30
N LEU A 42 -8.34 3.96 -19.54
CA LEU A 42 -9.65 4.59 -19.66
C LEU A 42 -9.82 5.24 -21.04
N ILE A 43 -8.82 5.99 -21.52
CA ILE A 43 -8.86 6.64 -22.84
C ILE A 43 -8.99 5.62 -23.97
N PHE A 44 -8.17 4.57 -23.95
CA PHE A 44 -8.22 3.52 -24.97
C PHE A 44 -9.55 2.76 -24.96
N ASN A 45 -10.10 2.51 -23.77
CA ASN A 45 -11.41 1.85 -23.63
C ASN A 45 -12.54 2.72 -24.20
N VAL A 46 -12.50 4.05 -24.01
CA VAL A 46 -13.46 4.99 -24.60
C VAL A 46 -13.36 5.01 -26.13
N GLN A 47 -12.16 4.85 -26.67
CA GLN A 47 -11.92 4.77 -28.12
C GLN A 47 -12.24 3.39 -28.71
N ASN A 48 -12.68 2.41 -27.90
CA ASN A 48 -12.90 1.01 -28.30
C ASN A 48 -11.69 0.38 -29.00
N ILE A 49 -10.48 0.82 -28.64
CA ILE A 49 -9.25 0.22 -29.17
C ILE A 49 -9.00 -1.07 -28.40
N GLU A 50 -9.18 -2.19 -29.08
CA GLU A 50 -8.90 -3.50 -28.50
C GLU A 50 -7.39 -3.71 -28.37
N PHE A 51 -6.93 -3.86 -27.13
CA PHE A 51 -5.55 -4.28 -26.89
C PHE A 51 -5.41 -5.78 -27.15
N PRO A 52 -4.27 -6.22 -27.72
CA PRO A 52 -3.92 -7.63 -27.74
C PRO A 52 -4.05 -8.24 -26.34
N GLN A 53 -4.65 -9.42 -26.24
CA GLN A 53 -4.97 -10.05 -24.96
C GLN A 53 -3.74 -10.18 -24.04
N ILE A 54 -2.57 -10.49 -24.62
CA ILE A 54 -1.27 -10.55 -23.93
C ILE A 54 -0.93 -9.23 -23.23
N VAL A 55 -1.12 -8.09 -23.90
CA VAL A 55 -0.84 -6.75 -23.36
C VAL A 55 -1.82 -6.41 -22.24
N SER A 56 -3.10 -6.76 -22.41
CA SER A 56 -4.13 -6.53 -21.39
C SER A 56 -3.88 -7.35 -20.11
N SER A 57 -3.52 -8.63 -20.26
CA SER A 57 -3.16 -9.51 -19.14
C SER A 57 -1.90 -9.01 -18.42
N PHE A 58 -0.88 -8.61 -19.17
CA PHE A 58 0.36 -8.07 -18.60
C PHE A 58 0.10 -6.79 -17.79
N ASN A 59 -0.65 -5.84 -18.35
CA ASN A 59 -1.02 -4.60 -17.66
C ASN A 59 -1.79 -4.87 -16.35
N SER A 60 -2.71 -5.84 -16.38
CA SER A 60 -3.48 -6.23 -15.19
C SER A 60 -2.59 -6.89 -14.12
N GLY A 61 -1.62 -7.70 -14.54
CA GLY A 61 -0.63 -8.31 -13.64
C GLY A 61 0.27 -7.26 -12.96
N VAL A 62 0.80 -6.29 -13.73
CA VAL A 62 1.59 -5.19 -13.18
C VAL A 62 0.77 -4.37 -12.19
N PHE A 63 -0.47 -4.03 -12.54
CA PHE A 63 -1.38 -3.33 -11.63
C PHE A 63 -1.57 -4.09 -10.31
N PHE A 64 -1.76 -5.41 -10.38
CA PHE A 64 -1.95 -6.23 -9.19
C PHE A 64 -0.71 -6.28 -8.29
N VAL A 65 0.50 -6.34 -8.88
CA VAL A 65 1.76 -6.28 -8.12
C VAL A 65 1.91 -4.94 -7.42
N VAL A 66 1.69 -3.82 -8.13
CA VAL A 66 1.74 -2.48 -7.55
C VAL A 66 0.73 -2.33 -6.41
N TRP A 67 -0.47 -2.86 -6.61
CA TRP A 67 -1.53 -2.88 -5.60
C TRP A 67 -1.10 -3.65 -4.34
N LEU A 68 -0.51 -4.85 -4.48
CA LEU A 68 0.00 -5.61 -3.33
C LEU A 68 1.09 -4.88 -2.56
N VAL A 69 2.03 -4.24 -3.26
CA VAL A 69 3.12 -3.47 -2.64
C VAL A 69 2.56 -2.35 -1.77
N LEU A 70 1.57 -1.62 -2.28
CA LEU A 70 0.90 -0.53 -1.56
C LEU A 70 0.07 -1.04 -0.37
N VAL A 71 -0.60 -2.18 -0.50
CA VAL A 71 -1.30 -2.84 0.62
C VAL A 71 -0.31 -3.19 1.72
N VAL A 72 0.81 -3.82 1.39
CA VAL A 72 1.85 -4.18 2.37
C VAL A 72 2.37 -2.92 3.08
N GLU A 73 2.60 -1.83 2.35
CA GLU A 73 3.04 -0.58 2.96
C GLU A 73 2.01 0.02 3.92
N ILE A 74 0.73 0.01 3.57
CA ILE A 74 -0.35 0.46 4.45
C ILE A 74 -0.45 -0.45 5.69
N LEU A 75 -0.22 -1.76 5.52
CA LEU A 75 -0.24 -2.73 6.61
C LEU A 75 0.93 -2.54 7.59
N THR A 76 2.12 -2.22 7.10
CA THR A 76 3.31 -2.00 7.93
C THR A 76 3.39 -0.59 8.49
N THR A 77 2.80 0.40 7.83
CA THR A 77 2.79 1.79 8.31
C THR A 77 1.72 1.98 9.38
N LYS A 78 2.14 2.34 10.61
CA LYS A 78 1.21 2.77 11.68
C LYS A 78 0.53 4.09 11.31
N ILE A 79 -0.65 4.02 10.71
CA ILE A 79 -1.48 5.18 10.33
C ILE A 79 -2.83 5.12 11.05
N TYR A 80 -3.41 6.30 11.31
CA TYR A 80 -4.77 6.41 11.84
C TYR A 80 -5.79 5.89 10.82
N ASN A 81 -6.78 5.10 11.27
CA ASN A 81 -7.81 4.48 10.43
C ASN A 81 -7.31 3.59 9.28
N GLN A 82 -6.28 2.78 9.52
CA GLN A 82 -5.71 1.84 8.54
C GLN A 82 -6.75 0.98 7.79
N LYS A 83 -7.78 0.48 8.49
CA LYS A 83 -8.85 -0.35 7.87
C LYS A 83 -9.66 0.43 6.83
N PHE A 84 -9.93 1.70 7.08
CA PHE A 84 -10.66 2.56 6.13
C PHE A 84 -9.86 2.74 4.83
N TRP A 85 -8.56 3.00 4.96
CA TRP A 85 -7.66 3.15 3.80
C TRP A 85 -7.55 1.86 2.99
N LEU A 86 -7.47 0.71 3.67
CA LEU A 86 -7.44 -0.60 3.04
C LEU A 86 -8.73 -0.87 2.23
N ILE A 87 -9.91 -0.57 2.81
CA ILE A 87 -11.21 -0.76 2.14
C ILE A 87 -11.35 0.20 0.96
N SER A 88 -10.99 1.46 1.14
CA SER A 88 -11.07 2.48 0.08
C SER A 88 -10.22 2.10 -1.13
N MET A 89 -9.08 1.46 -0.89
CA MET A 89 -8.17 1.01 -1.94
C MET A 89 -8.74 -0.14 -2.79
N PHE A 90 -9.71 -0.89 -2.29
CA PHE A 90 -10.45 -1.88 -3.09
C PHE A 90 -11.52 -1.24 -3.97
N ILE A 91 -12.16 -0.17 -3.50
CA ILE A 91 -13.25 0.50 -4.21
C ILE A 91 -12.68 1.35 -5.35
N LEU A 92 -11.69 2.21 -5.03
CA LEU A 92 -11.08 3.15 -5.96
C LEU A 92 -9.56 3.15 -5.77
N PRO A 93 -8.84 2.12 -6.26
CA PRO A 93 -7.42 1.93 -5.97
C PRO A 93 -6.54 3.12 -6.36
N PRO A 94 -6.53 3.61 -7.62
CA PRO A 94 -5.59 4.66 -8.02
C PRO A 94 -5.87 6.00 -7.31
N ILE A 95 -7.15 6.31 -7.05
CA ILE A 95 -7.54 7.56 -6.37
C ILE A 95 -7.22 7.50 -4.89
N THR A 96 -7.54 6.37 -4.23
CA THR A 96 -7.30 6.18 -2.79
C THR A 96 -5.82 6.33 -2.47
N VAL A 97 -4.93 5.79 -3.31
CA VAL A 97 -3.48 5.87 -3.07
C VAL A 97 -3.01 7.33 -3.07
N ILE A 98 -3.49 8.18 -3.96
CA ILE A 98 -3.13 9.61 -3.99
C ILE A 98 -3.66 10.33 -2.76
N PHE A 99 -4.94 10.14 -2.43
CA PHE A 99 -5.53 10.72 -1.22
C PHE A 99 -4.81 10.25 0.04
N TYR A 100 -4.42 8.98 0.08
CA TYR A 100 -3.62 8.41 1.16
C TYR A 100 -2.29 9.15 1.29
N MET A 101 -1.56 9.35 0.18
CA MET A 101 -0.27 10.04 0.21
C MET A 101 -0.38 11.48 0.70
N ILE A 102 -1.39 12.23 0.25
CA ILE A 102 -1.63 13.61 0.68
C ILE A 102 -1.97 13.65 2.17
N GLN A 103 -2.82 12.73 2.64
CA GLN A 103 -3.24 12.71 4.04
C GLN A 103 -2.23 12.03 4.97
N ARG A 104 -1.24 11.30 4.43
CA ARG A 104 -0.28 10.49 5.21
C ARG A 104 0.40 11.26 6.33
N GLN A 105 0.84 12.49 6.07
CA GLN A 105 1.51 13.32 7.08
C GLN A 105 0.55 13.69 8.22
N ARG A 106 -0.70 14.04 7.90
CA ARG A 106 -1.74 14.37 8.88
C ARG A 106 -2.14 13.11 9.67
N LEU A 107 -2.29 11.97 9.01
CA LEU A 107 -2.64 10.69 9.64
C LEU A 107 -1.54 10.17 10.58
N LYS A 108 -0.26 10.35 10.21
CA LYS A 108 0.88 10.02 11.07
C LYS A 108 0.91 10.94 12.30
N HIS A 109 0.72 12.24 12.11
CA HIS A 109 0.64 13.19 13.23
C HIS A 109 -0.53 12.88 14.17
N LEU A 110 -1.71 12.56 13.61
CA LEU A 110 -2.89 12.16 14.38
C LEU A 110 -2.64 10.86 15.15
N ALA A 111 -2.04 9.85 14.51
CA ALA A 111 -1.67 8.61 15.17
C ALA A 111 -0.72 8.86 16.36
N GLN A 112 0.26 9.75 16.20
CA GLN A 112 1.15 10.14 17.29
C GLN A 112 0.41 10.89 18.41
N SER A 113 -0.45 11.84 18.10
CA SER A 113 -1.19 12.61 19.10
C SER A 113 -2.19 11.77 19.89
N PHE A 114 -2.87 10.81 19.24
CA PHE A 114 -3.76 9.88 19.94
C PHE A 114 -2.97 8.91 20.80
N ASN A 115 -1.84 8.39 20.33
CA ASN A 115 -1.01 7.47 21.12
C ASN A 115 -0.40 8.16 22.37
N LYS A 116 -0.12 9.47 22.28
CA LYS A 116 0.38 10.28 23.41
C LYS A 116 -0.68 10.66 24.45
N LYS A 117 -1.98 10.51 24.13
CA LYS A 117 -3.10 10.87 25.02
C LYS A 117 -3.52 9.72 25.96
N TYR A 118 -2.93 8.53 25.80
CA TYR A 118 -3.20 7.34 26.61
C TYR A 118 -2.03 6.91 27.51
N PHE A 119 -1.03 7.78 27.70
CA PHE A 119 0.05 7.61 28.68
C PHE A 119 0.14 8.84 29.58
#